data_AF-A0A525PR97-F1
#
_entry.id   AF-A0A525PR97-F1
#
_cell.length_a   1.000
_cell.length_b   1.000
_cell.length_c   1.000
_cell.angle_alpha   90.00
_cell.angle_beta   90.00
_cell.angle_gamma   90.00
#
_symmetry.space_group_name_H-M   'P 1'
#
loop_
_entity.id
_entity.type
_entity.pdbx_description
1 polymer ?
#
loop_
_entity_poly.entity_id
_entity_poly.type
_entity_poly.pdbx_seq_one_letter_code
_entity_poly.pdbx_strand_id
1 'polypeptide(L)' 'MVKHQDMGNLDGPVLLFGGPYSNLQAMDGLLTQASKLGIDSSRMICTGDIVAYCGNPSATTERMRDAKIAMIAGNCE' A
#
# COMPACT_ATOMS: atom_id res chain seq x y z
N MET A 1 -14.93 -5.80 -11.30
CA MET A 1 -14.14 -5.93 -10.05
C MET A 1 -13.60 -7.33 -10.00
N VAL A 2 -12.28 -7.50 -9.99
CA VAL A 2 -11.64 -8.82 -9.90
C VAL A 2 -11.61 -9.22 -8.43
N LYS A 3 -12.23 -10.35 -8.07
CA LYS A 3 -12.29 -10.82 -6.67
C LYS A 3 -10.97 -11.45 -6.21
N HIS A 4 -10.20 -12.00 -7.15
CA HIS A 4 -8.94 -12.67 -6.90
C HIS A 4 -7.97 -12.35 -8.03
N GLN A 5 -6.79 -11.84 -7.66
CA GLN A 5 -5.70 -11.60 -8.59
C GLN A 5 -4.57 -12.58 -8.26
N ASP A 6 -4.14 -13.35 -9.25
CA ASP A 6 -2.91 -14.13 -9.15
C ASP A 6 -1.72 -13.21 -9.45
N MET A 7 -0.73 -13.17 -8.56
CA MET A 7 0.50 -12.38 -8.69
C MET A 7 1.69 -13.22 -9.19
N GLY A 8 1.47 -14.52 -9.44
CA GLY A 8 2.53 -15.46 -9.79
C GLY A 8 3.56 -15.62 -8.66
N ASN A 9 4.79 -15.94 -9.05
CA ASN A 9 5.91 -16.00 -8.11
C ASN A 9 6.54 -14.62 -7.95
N LEU A 10 6.77 -14.21 -6.69
CA LEU A 10 7.51 -13.00 -6.36
C LEU A 10 8.92 -13.39 -5.92
N ASP A 11 9.93 -12.95 -6.67
CA ASP A 11 11.33 -13.21 -6.34
C ASP A 11 11.93 -12.10 -5.47
N GLY A 12 12.66 -12.50 -4.42
CA GLY A 12 13.32 -11.59 -3.48
C GLY A 12 12.40 -11.06 -2.38
N PRO A 13 12.82 -10.00 -1.66
CA PRO A 13 12.03 -9.45 -0.55
C PRO A 13 10.68 -8.89 -1.01
N VAL A 14 9.63 -9.21 -0.25
CA VAL A 14 8.26 -8.71 -0.44
C VAL A 14 7.87 -7.90 0.80
N LEU A 15 7.25 -6.74 0.58
CA LEU A 15 6.75 -5.89 1.67
C LEU A 15 5.24 -6.00 1.76
N LEU A 16 4.76 -6.64 2.82
CA LEU A 16 3.35 -6.70 3.19
C LEU A 16 3.08 -5.72 4.32
N PHE A 17 2.05 -4.90 4.18
CA PHE A 17 1.71 -3.89 5.17
C PHE A 17 0.20 -3.65 5.26
N GLY A 18 -0.23 -3.19 6.44
CA GLY A 18 -1.61 -2.78 6.68
C GLY A 18 -1.96 -1.44 6.04
N GLY A 19 -3.13 -0.92 6.38
CA GLY A 19 -3.56 0.38 5.88
C GLY A 19 -2.77 1.55 6.45
N PRO A 20 -2.48 2.59 5.66
CA PRO A 20 -1.96 3.84 6.19
C PRO A 20 -2.99 4.60 7.03
N TYR A 21 -4.27 4.21 7.04
CA TYR A 21 -5.31 4.77 7.93
C TYR A 21 -5.44 6.31 7.81
N SER A 22 -5.26 6.87 6.61
CA SER A 22 -5.23 8.31 6.32
C SER A 22 -4.01 9.08 6.88
N ASN A 23 -2.94 8.35 7.22
CA ASN A 23 -1.67 8.91 7.66
C ASN A 23 -0.68 9.00 6.49
N LEU A 24 -0.67 10.15 5.80
CA LEU A 24 0.21 10.40 4.66
C LEU A 24 1.70 10.27 5.04
N GLN A 25 2.09 10.75 6.22
CA GLN A 25 3.48 10.72 6.68
C GLN A 25 3.97 9.29 6.90
N ALA A 26 3.12 8.42 7.46
CA ALA A 26 3.44 7.01 7.59
C ALA A 26 3.60 6.33 6.22
N MET A 27 2.72 6.66 5.26
CA MET A 27 2.82 6.15 3.89
C MET A 27 4.12 6.59 3.21
N ASP A 28 4.49 7.87 3.29
CA ASP A 28 5.74 8.38 2.72
C ASP A 28 6.98 7.79 3.40
N GLY A 29 6.93 7.60 4.72
CA GLY A 29 7.97 6.92 5.49
C GLY A 29 8.17 5.48 5.02
N LEU A 30 7.08 4.74 4.82
CA LEU A 30 7.11 3.37 4.30
C LEU A 30 7.72 3.31 2.91
N LEU A 31 7.25 4.15 1.97
CA LEU A 31 7.79 4.20 0.60
C LEU A 31 9.28 4.55 0.57
N THR A 32 9.70 5.47 1.44
CA THR A 32 11.12 5.83 1.59
C THR A 32 11.96 4.63 2.03
N GLN A 33 11.48 3.84 3.00
CA GLN A 33 12.20 2.64 3.44
C GLN A 33 12.19 1.53 2.40
N ALA A 34 11.06 1.30 1.72
CA ALA A 34 10.98 0.34 0.62
C ALA A 34 11.99 0.67 -0.49
N SER A 35 12.08 1.96 -0.87
CA SER A 35 13.07 2.45 -1.83
C SER A 35 14.51 2.18 -1.38
N LYS A 36 14.86 2.48 -0.11
CA LYS A 36 16.19 2.21 0.45
C LYS A 36 16.56 0.72 0.46
N LEU A 37 15.56 -0.15 0.65
CA LEU A 37 15.72 -1.60 0.64
C LEU A 37 15.67 -2.21 -0.77
N GLY A 38 15.48 -1.39 -1.80
CA GLY A 38 15.35 -1.87 -3.19
C GLY A 38 14.10 -2.72 -3.41
N ILE A 39 13.02 -2.47 -2.68
CA ILE A 39 11.73 -3.14 -2.85
C ILE A 39 10.86 -2.27 -3.76
N ASP A 40 10.61 -2.79 -4.96
CA ASP A 40 9.76 -2.15 -5.97
C ASP A 40 8.26 -2.33 -5.64
N SER A 41 7.40 -1.43 -6.11
CA SER A 41 5.95 -1.49 -5.85
C SER A 41 5.29 -2.77 -6.36
N SER A 42 5.85 -3.43 -7.39
CA SER A 42 5.41 -4.76 -7.86
C SER A 42 5.56 -5.87 -6.81
N ARG A 43 6.41 -5.66 -5.79
CA ARG A 43 6.64 -6.57 -4.64
C ARG A 43 6.12 -5.98 -3.33
N MET A 44 5.22 -5.01 -3.41
CA MET A 44 4.54 -4.43 -2.26
C MET A 44 3.06 -4.83 -2.29
N ILE A 45 2.49 -5.14 -1.12
CA ILE A 45 1.07 -5.53 -0.99
C ILE A 45 0.48 -4.84 0.24
N CYS A 46 -0.59 -4.07 0.04
CA CYS A 46 -1.36 -3.42 1.09
C CYS A 46 -2.62 -4.22 1.42
N THR A 47 -2.89 -4.45 2.70
CA THR A 47 -4.07 -5.24 3.13
C THR A 47 -5.35 -4.41 3.32
N GLY A 48 -5.43 -3.21 2.73
CA GLY A 48 -6.61 -2.33 2.82
C GLY A 48 -6.53 -1.29 3.92
N ASP A 49 -7.65 -0.75 4.36
CA ASP A 49 -7.84 0.34 5.32
C ASP A 49 -6.98 1.60 5.04
N ILE A 50 -6.99 2.07 3.79
CA ILE A 50 -6.31 3.31 3.39
C ILE A 50 -6.97 4.53 4.04
N VAL A 51 -8.30 4.53 4.14
CA VAL A 51 -9.09 5.62 4.71
C VAL A 51 -9.63 5.18 6.06
N ALA A 52 -9.21 5.87 7.13
CA ALA A 52 -9.65 5.58 8.49
C ALA A 52 -9.42 6.79 9.41
N TYR A 53 -8.91 6.55 10.63
CA TYR A 53 -8.95 7.49 11.74
C TYR A 53 -8.02 8.71 11.65
N CYS A 54 -7.00 8.72 10.76
CA CYS A 54 -6.08 9.85 10.66
C CYS A 54 -6.57 10.95 9.70
N GLY A 55 -5.80 12.05 9.62
CA GLY A 55 -6.34 13.33 9.15
C GLY A 55 -6.34 13.59 7.65
N ASN A 56 -5.67 12.79 6.81
CA ASN A 56 -5.43 13.12 5.39
C ASN A 56 -5.94 12.03 4.42
N PRO A 57 -7.23 11.67 4.42
CA PRO A 57 -7.75 10.55 3.62
C PRO A 57 -7.56 10.74 2.11
N SER A 58 -7.86 11.93 1.58
CA SER A 58 -7.74 12.21 0.14
C SER A 58 -6.28 12.15 -0.32
N ALA A 59 -5.38 12.84 0.37
CA ALA A 59 -3.96 12.85 0.01
C ALA A 59 -3.31 11.46 0.17
N THR A 60 -3.69 10.70 1.21
CA THR A 60 -3.21 9.32 1.40
C THR A 60 -3.70 8.41 0.26
N THR A 61 -4.95 8.58 -0.17
CA THR A 61 -5.53 7.80 -1.28
C THR A 61 -4.87 8.14 -2.62
N GLU A 62 -4.63 9.43 -2.88
CA GLU A 62 -3.88 9.88 -4.07
C GLU A 62 -2.47 9.29 -4.07
N ARG A 63 -1.78 9.36 -2.92
CA ARG A 63 -0.44 8.78 -2.77
C ARG A 63 -0.40 7.28 -3.02
N MET A 64 -1.39 6.54 -2.51
CA MET A 64 -1.55 5.10 -2.76
C MET A 64 -1.78 4.80 -4.24
N ARG A 65 -2.60 5.60 -4.93
CA ARG A 65 -2.87 5.47 -6.36
C ARG A 65 -1.60 5.69 -7.19
N ASP A 66 -0.82 6.71 -6.85
CA ASP A 66 0.44 7.02 -7.53
C ASP A 66 1.51 5.94 -7.33
N ALA A 67 1.53 5.31 -6.15
CA ALA A 67 2.47 4.24 -5.83
C ALA A 67 2.22 2.95 -6.64
N LYS A 68 1.01 2.75 -7.17
CA LYS A 68 0.61 1.58 -7.99
C LYS A 68 0.89 0.24 -7.29
N ILE A 69 0.65 0.20 -5.98
CA ILE A 69 0.84 -0.98 -5.12
C ILE A 69 -0.38 -1.89 -5.20
N ALA A 70 -0.17 -3.20 -5.21
CA ALA A 70 -1.27 -4.16 -5.16
C ALA A 70 -1.98 -4.07 -3.80
N MET A 71 -3.32 -4.12 -3.79
CA MET A 71 -4.08 -4.04 -2.56
C MET A 71 -5.36 -4.87 -2.58
N ILE A 72 -5.84 -5.21 -1.39
CA ILE A 72 -7.19 -5.72 -1.16
C ILE A 72 -8.02 -4.66 -0.44
N ALA A 73 -9.34 -4.78 -0.53
CA ALA A 73 -10.25 -3.98 0.30
C ALA A 73 -10.17 -4.49 1.75
N GLY A 74 -9.95 -3.57 2.68
CA GLY A 74 -10.06 -3.78 4.11
C GLY A 74 -11.51 -3.56 4.56
N ASN A 75 -11.69 -3.34 5.86
CA ASN A 75 -13.02 -3.20 6.43
C ASN A 75 -13.63 -1.81 6.16
N CYS A 76 -12.80 -0.79 5.97
CA CYS A 76 -13.22 0.60 5.83
C CYS A 76 -13.32 1.09 4.36
N GLU A 77 -13.12 0.21 3.37
CA GLU A 77 -13.13 0.51 1.93
C GLU A 77 -14.51 0.54 1.26
#